data_AF-A0A7X9JN07-F1
#
_entry.id   AF-A0A7X9JN07-F1
#
_cell.length_a   1.000
_cell.length_b   1.000
_cell.length_c   1.000
_cell.angle_alpha   90.00
_cell.angle_beta   90.00
_cell.angle_gamma   90.00
#
_symmetry.space_group_name_H-M   'P 1'
#
loop_
_entity.id
_entity.type
_entity.pdbx_description
1 polymer ?
#
loop_
_entity_poly.entity_id
_entity_poly.type
_entity_poly.pdbx_seq_one_letter_code
_entity_poly.pdbx_strand_id
1 'polypeptide(L)'
;MKGKLQKMIQDVLGLMPDKVNIIPHTIPLETQLAYFETSKKVKENINYEVVLQNTSWLFDENVSIADKKWLLAQLASISKPEAYRIIEKFLSQASDELLDWAKIALIESRTLLESDLLDENQIIVSSGLGGDDYRLRYFIVFKKNDETPFSESQIKLIEIETQAMLDKNDGILEEFHKKTNYVAMVILLPFNADLKKIIIQIIDACNQYGSFLHNKFLITNVKKLSHNEIIHFLKKYDKNEPQG
;
A
#
# COMPACT_ATOMS: atom_id res chain seq x y z
N MET A 1 -8.94 -7.45 22.68
CA MET A 1 -9.77 -6.44 21.99
C MET A 1 -9.30 -6.09 20.57
N LYS A 2 -8.00 -6.00 20.25
CA LYS A 2 -7.52 -5.67 18.88
C LYS A 2 -7.91 -6.68 17.78
N GLY A 3 -7.97 -7.98 18.08
CA GLY A 3 -8.42 -9.00 17.11
C GLY A 3 -9.92 -9.00 16.79
N LYS A 4 -10.76 -8.43 17.67
CA LYS A 4 -12.20 -8.28 17.40
C LYS A 4 -12.48 -7.16 16.39
N LEU A 5 -11.71 -6.08 16.40
CA LEU A 5 -11.89 -4.97 15.46
C LEU A 5 -11.45 -5.36 14.05
N GLN A 6 -10.35 -6.09 13.90
CA GLN A 6 -9.87 -6.56 12.59
C GLN A 6 -10.83 -7.58 11.97
N LYS A 7 -11.35 -8.49 12.79
CA LYS A 7 -12.38 -9.45 12.38
C LYS A 7 -13.73 -8.77 12.11
N MET A 8 -14.09 -7.76 12.89
CA MET A 8 -15.28 -6.94 12.66
C MET A 8 -15.13 -6.06 11.40
N ILE A 9 -13.94 -5.58 11.05
CA ILE A 9 -13.69 -4.89 9.77
C ILE A 9 -13.83 -5.88 8.60
N GLN A 10 -13.30 -7.11 8.71
CA GLN A 10 -13.51 -8.17 7.71
C GLN A 10 -14.97 -8.60 7.59
N ASP A 11 -15.67 -8.79 8.71
CA ASP A 11 -17.06 -9.26 8.77
C ASP A 11 -18.07 -8.15 8.40
N VAL A 12 -17.78 -6.88 8.71
CA VAL A 12 -18.66 -5.72 8.39
C VAL A 12 -18.46 -5.21 6.97
N LEU A 13 -17.24 -5.28 6.42
CA LEU A 13 -16.98 -4.81 5.05
C LEU A 13 -17.14 -5.90 3.99
N GLY A 14 -17.30 -7.18 4.37
CA GLY A 14 -17.50 -8.26 3.41
C GLY A 14 -16.44 -8.31 2.31
N LEU A 15 -15.18 -7.94 2.65
CA LEU A 15 -14.08 -7.75 1.69
C LEU A 15 -13.68 -9.10 1.10
N MET A 16 -14.37 -9.49 0.05
CA MET A 16 -13.95 -10.56 -0.86
C MET A 16 -12.84 -10.01 -1.76
N PRO A 17 -11.83 -10.80 -2.14
CA PRO A 17 -10.78 -10.36 -3.06
C PRO A 17 -11.33 -9.67 -4.32
N ASP A 18 -12.44 -10.19 -4.86
CA ASP A 18 -13.10 -9.71 -6.08
C ASP A 18 -13.86 -8.38 -5.89
N LYS A 19 -13.92 -7.86 -4.66
CA LYS A 19 -14.61 -6.60 -4.29
C LYS A 19 -13.65 -5.49 -3.89
N VAL A 20 -12.34 -5.72 -4.02
CA VAL A 20 -11.28 -4.85 -3.53
C VAL A 20 -10.40 -4.37 -4.66
N ASN A 21 -10.36 -3.05 -4.85
CA ASN A 21 -9.45 -2.38 -5.76
C ASN A 21 -8.28 -1.78 -4.96
N ILE A 22 -7.07 -2.35 -5.08
CA ILE A 22 -5.88 -1.81 -4.39
C ILE A 22 -5.20 -0.74 -5.24
N ILE A 23 -4.83 0.39 -4.63
CA ILE A 23 -3.99 1.38 -5.31
C ILE A 23 -2.60 0.77 -5.55
N PRO A 24 -2.18 0.53 -6.82
CA PRO A 24 -0.96 -0.21 -7.08
C PRO A 24 0.29 0.65 -6.85
N HIS A 25 0.15 1.97 -6.96
CA HIS A 25 1.24 2.91 -6.86
C HIS A 25 1.56 3.29 -5.41
N THR A 26 2.84 3.47 -5.10
CA THR A 26 3.29 4.16 -3.89
C THR A 26 2.87 5.63 -3.97
N ILE A 27 1.79 6.00 -3.30
CA ILE A 27 1.31 7.38 -3.21
C ILE A 27 1.35 7.81 -1.75
N PRO A 28 1.92 8.99 -1.40
CA PRO A 28 1.95 9.46 -0.02
C PRO A 28 0.56 9.50 0.62
N LEU A 29 0.46 9.07 1.88
CA LEU A 29 -0.82 8.98 2.60
C LEU A 29 -1.52 10.35 2.69
N GLU A 30 -0.76 11.43 2.85
CA GLU A 30 -1.29 12.80 2.90
C GLU A 30 -1.99 13.18 1.58
N THR A 31 -1.39 12.80 0.44
CA THR A 31 -1.99 12.99 -0.89
C THR A 31 -3.28 12.19 -1.04
N GLN A 32 -3.29 10.94 -0.57
CA GLN A 32 -4.48 10.09 -0.61
C GLN A 32 -5.62 10.69 0.23
N LEU A 33 -5.33 11.12 1.46
CA LEU A 33 -6.32 11.74 2.34
C LEU A 33 -6.89 13.03 1.74
N ALA A 34 -6.02 13.91 1.23
CA ALA A 34 -6.45 15.15 0.59
C ALA A 34 -7.33 14.91 -0.65
N TYR A 35 -7.04 13.84 -1.41
CA TYR A 35 -7.87 13.40 -2.51
C TYR A 35 -9.25 12.95 -2.04
N PHE A 36 -9.33 12.00 -1.10
CA PHE A 36 -10.61 11.43 -0.65
C PHE A 36 -11.49 12.47 0.06
N GLU A 37 -10.90 13.42 0.79
CA GLU A 37 -11.64 14.55 1.35
C GLU A 37 -12.26 15.44 0.25
N THR A 38 -11.53 15.67 -0.83
CA THR A 38 -12.02 16.42 -2.00
C THR A 38 -13.10 15.62 -2.75
N SER A 39 -12.86 14.33 -3.01
CA SER A 39 -13.82 13.41 -3.63
C SER A 39 -15.15 13.38 -2.87
N LYS A 40 -15.11 13.38 -1.53
CA LYS A 40 -16.32 13.48 -0.71
C LYS A 40 -17.09 14.79 -0.93
N LYS A 41 -16.39 15.93 -0.99
CA LYS A 41 -17.01 17.25 -1.19
C LYS A 41 -17.64 17.42 -2.58
N VAL A 42 -17.00 16.89 -3.63
CA VAL A 42 -17.50 17.05 -5.01
C VAL A 42 -18.79 16.26 -5.25
N LYS A 43 -18.95 15.10 -4.58
CA LYS A 43 -20.14 14.23 -4.72
C LYS A 43 -21.43 14.88 -4.22
N GLU A 44 -21.35 15.84 -3.32
CA GLU A 44 -22.53 16.50 -2.74
C GLU A 44 -23.28 17.40 -3.73
N ASN A 45 -22.62 17.92 -4.77
CA ASN A 45 -23.19 18.94 -5.69
C ASN A 45 -22.76 18.75 -7.15
N ILE A 46 -22.72 17.51 -7.65
CA ILE A 46 -22.19 17.25 -8.99
C ILE A 46 -23.26 17.43 -10.09
N ASN A 47 -22.95 18.25 -11.09
CA ASN A 47 -23.69 18.31 -12.36
C ASN A 47 -22.80 17.75 -13.48
N TYR A 48 -23.09 16.53 -13.91
CA TYR A 48 -22.24 15.79 -14.85
C TYR A 48 -22.07 16.48 -16.21
N GLU A 49 -23.09 17.17 -16.72
CA GLU A 49 -23.02 17.86 -18.02
C GLU A 49 -22.04 19.03 -17.95
N VAL A 50 -22.11 19.81 -16.86
CA VAL A 50 -21.20 20.94 -16.63
C VAL A 50 -19.76 20.47 -16.45
N VAL A 51 -19.56 19.36 -15.72
CA VAL A 51 -18.22 18.79 -15.53
C VAL A 51 -17.60 18.37 -16.86
N LEU A 52 -18.36 17.69 -17.72
CA LEU A 52 -17.87 17.23 -19.02
C LEU A 52 -17.53 18.40 -19.98
N GLN A 53 -18.27 19.51 -19.89
CA GLN A 53 -17.97 20.73 -20.66
C GLN A 53 -16.65 21.40 -20.25
N ASN A 54 -16.26 21.27 -18.98
CA ASN A 54 -15.06 21.90 -18.43
C ASN A 54 -13.80 21.02 -18.53
N THR A 55 -13.87 19.85 -19.19
CA THR A 55 -12.76 18.88 -19.25
C THR A 55 -11.48 19.42 -19.89
N SER A 56 -11.60 20.41 -20.78
CA SER A 56 -10.46 21.11 -21.38
C SER A 56 -9.57 21.79 -20.35
N TRP A 57 -10.11 22.17 -19.19
CA TRP A 57 -9.35 22.84 -18.11
C TRP A 57 -8.25 21.97 -17.52
N LEU A 58 -8.36 20.63 -17.59
CA LEU A 58 -7.28 19.75 -17.16
C LEU A 58 -5.99 20.03 -17.97
N PHE A 59 -6.14 20.33 -19.26
CA PHE A 59 -5.04 20.49 -20.21
C PHE A 59 -4.60 21.96 -20.36
N ASP A 60 -5.29 22.91 -19.75
CA ASP A 60 -4.94 24.33 -19.80
C ASP A 60 -3.91 24.69 -18.72
N GLU A 61 -2.75 25.20 -19.12
CA GLU A 61 -1.67 25.60 -18.20
C GLU A 61 -2.04 26.79 -17.31
N ASN A 62 -3.04 27.59 -17.69
CA ASN A 62 -3.48 28.76 -16.93
C ASN A 62 -4.44 28.40 -15.79
N VAL A 63 -4.98 27.19 -15.79
CA VAL A 63 -5.89 26.72 -14.74
C VAL A 63 -5.08 26.27 -13.52
N SER A 64 -5.51 26.69 -12.34
CA SER A 64 -4.81 26.38 -11.10
C SER A 64 -4.78 24.88 -10.82
N ILE A 65 -3.72 24.43 -10.13
CA ILE A 65 -3.60 23.04 -9.68
C ILE A 65 -4.78 22.62 -8.80
N ALA A 66 -5.28 23.53 -7.96
CA ALA A 66 -6.43 23.27 -7.08
C ALA A 66 -7.70 23.00 -7.89
N ASP A 67 -7.96 23.78 -8.94
CA ASP A 67 -9.12 23.60 -9.82
C ASP A 67 -9.00 22.31 -10.63
N LYS A 68 -7.79 21.97 -11.10
CA LYS A 68 -7.55 20.68 -11.79
C LYS A 68 -7.77 19.49 -10.86
N LYS A 69 -7.31 19.57 -9.61
CA LYS A 69 -7.55 18.55 -8.56
C LYS A 69 -9.03 18.36 -8.31
N TRP A 70 -9.77 19.47 -8.21
CA TRP A 70 -11.22 19.45 -8.05
C TRP A 70 -11.93 18.80 -9.24
N LEU A 71 -11.54 19.18 -10.46
CA LEU A 71 -12.10 18.62 -11.69
C LEU A 71 -11.79 17.12 -11.86
N LEU A 72 -10.59 16.67 -11.48
CA LEU A 72 -10.24 15.24 -11.46
C LEU A 72 -11.14 14.44 -10.51
N ALA A 73 -11.39 14.96 -9.31
CA ALA A 73 -12.29 14.31 -8.35
C ALA A 73 -13.75 14.30 -8.85
N GLN A 74 -14.19 15.37 -9.51
CA GLN A 74 -15.51 15.40 -10.15
C GLN A 74 -15.63 14.34 -11.24
N LEU A 75 -14.68 14.29 -12.17
CA LEU A 75 -14.67 13.29 -13.25
C LEU A 75 -14.64 11.86 -12.72
N ALA A 76 -13.85 11.59 -11.68
CA ALA A 76 -13.78 10.28 -11.06
C ALA A 76 -15.11 9.83 -10.42
N SER A 77 -15.94 10.79 -10.03
CA SER A 77 -17.27 10.56 -9.46
C SER A 77 -18.36 10.37 -10.53
N ILE A 78 -18.02 10.37 -11.82
CA ILE A 78 -18.95 10.14 -12.92
C ILE A 78 -18.80 8.70 -13.41
N SER A 79 -19.86 7.90 -13.27
CA SER A 79 -19.91 6.54 -13.81
C SER A 79 -20.19 6.53 -15.32
N LYS A 80 -19.25 7.07 -16.10
CA LYS A 80 -19.29 7.05 -17.57
C LYS A 80 -17.91 6.69 -18.13
N PRO A 81 -17.83 5.78 -19.13
CA PRO A 81 -16.57 5.45 -19.79
C PRO A 81 -15.84 6.66 -20.39
N GLU A 82 -16.59 7.70 -20.77
CA GLU A 82 -16.03 8.97 -21.24
C GLU A 82 -15.20 9.69 -20.17
N ALA A 83 -15.70 9.77 -18.93
CA ALA A 83 -14.98 10.40 -17.82
C ALA A 83 -13.68 9.63 -17.50
N TYR A 84 -13.74 8.29 -17.48
CA TYR A 84 -12.56 7.43 -17.32
C TYR A 84 -11.51 7.73 -18.40
N ARG A 85 -11.91 7.77 -19.67
CA ARG A 85 -10.99 8.04 -20.81
C ARG A 85 -10.35 9.42 -20.74
N ILE A 86 -11.07 10.43 -20.24
CA ILE A 86 -10.53 11.78 -20.05
C ILE A 86 -9.44 11.77 -18.98
N ILE A 87 -9.68 11.12 -17.85
CA ILE A 87 -8.68 10.98 -16.78
C ILE A 87 -7.47 10.19 -17.28
N GLU A 88 -7.70 9.09 -18.02
CA GLU A 88 -6.64 8.26 -18.60
C GLU A 88 -5.77 9.05 -19.57
N LYS A 89 -6.39 9.84 -20.46
CA LYS A 89 -5.69 10.75 -21.37
C LYS A 89 -4.88 11.79 -20.58
N PHE A 90 -5.48 12.43 -19.59
CA PHE A 90 -4.80 13.42 -18.76
C PHE A 90 -3.60 12.84 -18.02
N LEU A 91 -3.73 11.61 -17.48
CA LEU A 91 -2.65 10.94 -16.76
C LEU A 91 -1.36 10.82 -17.59
N SER A 92 -1.49 10.61 -18.91
CA SER A 92 -0.33 10.52 -19.83
C SER A 92 0.43 11.85 -20.01
N GLN A 93 -0.16 12.97 -19.59
CA GLN A 93 0.36 14.33 -19.74
C GLN A 93 0.43 15.07 -18.39
N ALA A 94 0.10 14.40 -17.28
CA ALA A 94 0.03 15.01 -15.97
C ALA A 94 1.42 15.44 -15.51
N SER A 95 1.50 16.66 -14.97
CA SER A 95 2.69 17.12 -14.26
C SER A 95 2.92 16.31 -12.98
N ASP A 96 4.15 16.31 -12.46
CA ASP A 96 4.51 15.60 -11.24
C ASP A 96 3.58 15.93 -10.05
N GLU A 97 3.13 17.18 -9.94
CA GLU A 97 2.23 17.65 -8.87
C GLU A 97 0.80 17.11 -8.96
N LEU A 98 0.36 16.70 -10.16
CA LEU A 98 -0.98 16.18 -10.43
C LEU A 98 -0.98 14.68 -10.71
N LEU A 99 0.19 14.08 -10.95
CA LEU A 99 0.34 12.68 -11.32
C LEU A 99 -0.34 11.74 -10.32
N ASP A 100 -0.07 11.92 -9.03
CA ASP A 100 -0.67 11.09 -7.98
C ASP A 100 -2.18 11.29 -7.88
N TRP A 101 -2.66 12.52 -8.05
CA TRP A 101 -4.09 12.82 -8.07
C TRP A 101 -4.79 12.17 -9.27
N ALA A 102 -4.18 12.22 -10.45
CA ALA A 102 -4.70 11.59 -11.65
C ALA A 102 -4.72 10.06 -11.52
N LYS A 103 -3.71 9.45 -10.89
CA LYS A 103 -3.68 8.01 -10.60
C LYS A 103 -4.83 7.60 -9.69
N ILE A 104 -5.05 8.31 -8.57
CA ILE A 104 -6.17 7.98 -7.67
C ILE A 104 -7.51 8.19 -8.37
N ALA A 105 -7.67 9.29 -9.11
CA ALA A 105 -8.89 9.57 -9.87
C ALA A 105 -9.21 8.49 -10.90
N LEU A 106 -8.21 7.96 -11.59
CA LEU A 106 -8.41 6.89 -12.57
C LEU A 106 -8.88 5.59 -11.89
N ILE A 107 -8.32 5.27 -10.73
CA ILE A 107 -8.70 4.09 -9.92
C ILE A 107 -10.12 4.26 -9.39
N GLU A 108 -10.47 5.43 -8.84
CA GLU A 108 -11.83 5.70 -8.37
C GLU A 108 -12.84 5.63 -9.52
N SER A 109 -12.54 6.23 -10.68
CA SER A 109 -13.39 6.16 -11.87
C SER A 109 -13.60 4.72 -12.34
N ARG A 110 -12.54 3.91 -12.39
CA ARG A 110 -12.63 2.49 -12.74
C ARG A 110 -13.48 1.71 -11.73
N THR A 111 -13.22 1.89 -10.45
CA THR A 111 -13.91 1.20 -9.35
C THR A 111 -15.41 1.51 -9.37
N LEU A 112 -15.77 2.76 -9.66
CA LEU A 112 -17.16 3.19 -9.81
C LEU A 112 -17.84 2.53 -11.02
N LEU A 113 -17.17 2.49 -12.17
CA LEU A 113 -17.68 1.80 -13.37
C LEU A 113 -17.87 0.30 -13.13
N GLU A 114 -16.91 -0.35 -12.49
CA GLU A 114 -17.00 -1.77 -12.12
C GLU A 114 -18.16 -2.02 -11.16
N SER A 115 -18.36 -1.13 -10.18
CA SER A 115 -19.47 -1.25 -9.22
C SER A 115 -20.82 -1.21 -9.93
N ASP A 116 -21.00 -0.25 -10.84
CA ASP A 116 -22.24 -0.09 -11.60
C ASP A 116 -22.47 -1.25 -12.59
N LEU A 117 -21.41 -1.81 -13.18
CA LEU A 117 -21.50 -2.94 -14.11
C LEU A 117 -21.84 -4.26 -13.39
N LEU A 118 -21.31 -4.44 -12.18
CA LEU A 118 -21.51 -5.66 -11.39
C LEU A 118 -22.73 -5.61 -10.48
N ASP A 119 -23.35 -4.43 -10.29
CA ASP A 119 -24.38 -4.17 -9.27
C ASP A 119 -23.88 -4.55 -7.85
N GLU A 120 -22.60 -4.31 -7.60
CA GLU A 120 -21.93 -4.63 -6.35
C GLU A 120 -21.03 -3.48 -5.88
N ASN A 121 -21.06 -3.17 -4.57
CA ASN A 121 -20.17 -2.15 -4.01
C ASN A 121 -18.71 -2.62 -4.04
N GLN A 122 -17.89 -2.01 -4.90
CA GLN A 122 -16.44 -2.18 -4.89
C GLN A 122 -15.79 -1.20 -3.91
N ILE A 123 -14.76 -1.66 -3.19
CA ILE A 123 -14.07 -0.88 -2.16
C ILE A 123 -12.64 -0.62 -2.60
N ILE A 124 -12.19 0.63 -2.49
CA ILE A 124 -10.78 1.00 -2.71
C ILE A 124 -10.01 0.78 -1.41
N VAL A 125 -8.94 -0.01 -1.48
CA VAL A 125 -7.98 -0.18 -0.39
C VAL A 125 -6.67 0.49 -0.78
N SER A 126 -6.15 1.33 0.10
CA SER A 126 -4.90 2.02 -0.15
C SER A 126 -3.90 1.82 0.98
N SER A 127 -2.62 1.81 0.61
CA SER A 127 -1.49 1.86 1.53
C SER A 127 -0.48 2.86 0.98
N GLY A 128 0.43 3.35 1.82
CA GLY A 128 1.46 4.28 1.34
C GLY A 128 2.48 3.62 0.42
N LEU A 129 2.73 2.31 0.58
CA LEU A 129 3.58 1.52 -0.33
C LEU A 129 2.84 1.04 -1.58
N GLY A 130 1.51 1.07 -1.58
CA GLY A 130 0.67 0.53 -2.65
C GLY A 130 0.50 -0.99 -2.54
N GLY A 131 0.14 -1.60 -3.66
CA GLY A 131 -0.06 -3.04 -3.76
C GLY A 131 -0.02 -3.53 -5.21
N ASP A 132 -0.49 -4.75 -5.41
CA ASP A 132 -0.65 -5.36 -6.72
C ASP A 132 -1.81 -6.35 -6.66
N ASP A 133 -2.80 -6.16 -7.53
CA ASP A 133 -4.04 -6.94 -7.52
C ASP A 133 -4.74 -6.89 -6.13
N TYR A 134 -4.93 -8.03 -5.47
CA TYR A 134 -5.44 -8.13 -4.09
C TYR A 134 -4.33 -8.22 -3.02
N ARG A 135 -3.06 -7.97 -3.39
CA ARG A 135 -1.91 -8.01 -2.47
C ARG A 135 -1.48 -6.61 -2.05
N LEU A 136 -1.10 -6.45 -0.78
CA LEU A 136 -0.53 -5.23 -0.22
C LEU A 136 0.98 -5.34 -0.06
N ARG A 137 1.69 -4.23 -0.30
CA ARG A 137 3.13 -4.14 -0.04
C ARG A 137 3.43 -3.91 1.43
N TYR A 138 4.40 -4.67 1.95
CA TYR A 138 4.93 -4.52 3.29
C TYR A 138 6.46 -4.40 3.23
N PHE A 139 6.98 -3.40 3.93
CA PHE A 139 8.40 -3.26 4.22
C PHE A 139 8.68 -3.89 5.58
N ILE A 140 9.59 -4.86 5.62
CA ILE A 140 9.92 -5.65 6.80
C ILE A 140 11.41 -5.54 7.09
N VAL A 141 11.78 -5.52 8.38
CA VAL A 141 13.18 -5.59 8.81
C VAL A 141 13.35 -6.66 9.88
N PHE A 142 14.28 -7.58 9.62
CA PHE A 142 14.77 -8.55 10.60
C PHE A 142 16.12 -8.10 11.14
N LYS A 143 16.24 -7.99 12.46
CA LYS A 143 17.49 -7.69 13.16
C LYS A 143 18.17 -9.01 13.55
N LYS A 144 19.50 -9.03 13.49
CA LYS A 144 20.27 -10.12 14.11
C LYS A 144 20.25 -10.00 15.64
N ASN A 145 20.37 -11.11 16.35
CA ASN A 145 20.45 -11.11 17.82
C ASN A 145 21.75 -10.51 18.35
N ASP A 146 22.85 -10.71 17.63
CA ASP A 146 24.16 -10.15 17.98
C ASP A 146 24.49 -8.92 17.10
N GLU A 147 25.55 -8.20 17.46
CA GLU A 147 26.03 -7.04 16.67
C GLU A 147 26.93 -7.42 15.50
N THR A 148 27.10 -8.71 15.21
CA THR A 148 28.00 -9.18 14.16
C THR A 148 27.28 -9.24 12.80
N PRO A 149 28.03 -9.22 11.68
CA PRO A 149 27.42 -9.36 10.37
C PRO A 149 26.66 -10.68 10.20
N PHE A 150 25.60 -10.70 9.39
CA PHE A 150 25.05 -11.97 8.91
C PHE A 150 26.08 -12.71 8.05
N SER A 151 26.21 -14.03 8.25
CA SER A 151 26.95 -14.88 7.32
C SER A 151 26.17 -15.07 6.01
N GLU A 152 26.86 -15.45 4.94
CA GLU A 152 26.21 -15.78 3.67
C GLU A 152 25.18 -16.91 3.82
N SER A 153 25.47 -17.90 4.66
CA SER A 153 24.56 -19.00 4.98
C SER A 153 23.29 -18.51 5.70
N GLN A 154 23.42 -17.60 6.66
CA GLN A 154 22.28 -17.02 7.37
C GLN A 154 21.42 -16.19 6.43
N ILE A 155 22.02 -15.34 5.60
CA ILE A 155 21.31 -14.57 4.59
C ILE A 155 20.53 -15.47 3.65
N LYS A 156 21.17 -16.52 3.12
CA LYS A 156 20.55 -17.46 2.19
C LYS A 156 19.40 -18.21 2.86
N LEU A 157 19.54 -18.58 4.13
CA LEU A 157 18.46 -19.21 4.90
C LEU A 157 17.27 -18.28 5.05
N ILE A 158 17.48 -17.01 5.42
CA ILE A 158 16.38 -16.02 5.52
C ILE A 158 15.66 -15.91 4.18
N GLU A 159 16.40 -15.79 3.08
CA GLU A 159 15.84 -15.68 1.73
C GLU A 159 14.99 -16.90 1.36
N ILE A 160 15.50 -18.12 1.60
CA ILE A 160 14.80 -19.39 1.34
C ILE A 160 13.53 -19.52 2.19
N GLU A 161 13.62 -19.30 3.50
CA GLU A 161 12.46 -19.44 4.40
C GLU A 161 11.40 -18.37 4.13
N THR A 162 11.83 -17.15 3.78
CA THR A 162 10.91 -16.09 3.35
C THR A 162 10.18 -16.51 2.08
N GLN A 163 10.90 -16.95 1.05
CA GLN A 163 10.28 -17.38 -0.21
C GLN A 163 9.33 -18.55 0.01
N ALA A 164 9.73 -19.57 0.78
CA ALA A 164 8.89 -20.72 1.08
C ALA A 164 7.58 -20.35 1.81
N MET A 165 7.61 -19.33 2.67
CA MET A 165 6.41 -18.84 3.34
C MET A 165 5.54 -17.98 2.41
N LEU A 166 6.16 -17.19 1.53
CA LEU A 166 5.42 -16.41 0.53
C LEU A 166 4.71 -17.33 -0.45
N ASP A 167 5.38 -18.34 -1.00
CA ASP A 167 4.78 -19.30 -1.95
C ASP A 167 3.54 -20.00 -1.38
N LYS A 168 3.56 -20.32 -0.07
CA LYS A 168 2.43 -20.95 0.64
C LYS A 168 1.25 -20.01 0.88
N ASN A 169 1.49 -18.71 0.88
CA ASN A 169 0.50 -17.69 1.21
C ASN A 169 0.23 -16.77 0.02
N ASP A 170 0.58 -17.22 -1.19
CA ASP A 170 0.39 -16.47 -2.43
C ASP A 170 1.00 -15.05 -2.37
N GLY A 171 2.19 -14.98 -1.78
CA GLY A 171 2.98 -13.77 -1.65
C GLY A 171 4.11 -13.69 -2.67
N ILE A 172 4.69 -12.49 -2.82
CA ILE A 172 5.80 -12.23 -3.74
C ILE A 172 6.89 -11.47 -2.97
N LEU A 173 8.15 -11.89 -3.14
CA LEU A 173 9.31 -11.13 -2.66
C LEU A 173 9.73 -10.14 -3.75
N GLU A 174 9.52 -8.85 -3.51
CA GLU A 174 9.87 -7.80 -4.48
C GLU A 174 11.31 -7.32 -4.30
N GLU A 175 11.76 -7.17 -3.05
CA GLU A 175 13.11 -6.67 -2.75
C GLU A 175 13.70 -7.37 -1.53
N PHE A 176 15.01 -7.60 -1.57
CA PHE A 176 15.78 -8.17 -0.46
C PHE A 176 17.13 -7.44 -0.30
N HIS A 177 17.26 -6.71 0.81
CA HIS A 177 18.39 -5.83 1.09
C HIS A 177 19.20 -6.35 2.29
N LYS A 178 20.44 -6.74 2.01
CA LYS A 178 21.40 -7.25 2.99
C LYS A 178 22.16 -6.07 3.60
N LYS A 179 22.15 -5.93 4.93
CA LYS A 179 22.97 -4.98 5.69
C LYS A 179 23.73 -5.73 6.77
N THR A 180 24.66 -5.05 7.43
CA THR A 180 25.55 -5.67 8.41
C THR A 180 24.75 -6.38 9.51
N ASN A 181 23.90 -5.66 10.24
CA ASN A 181 23.20 -6.18 11.43
C ASN A 181 21.68 -6.35 11.24
N TYR A 182 21.17 -6.12 10.03
CA TYR A 182 19.77 -6.37 9.70
C TYR A 182 19.60 -6.75 8.23
N VAL A 183 18.46 -7.36 7.93
CA VAL A 183 17.97 -7.58 6.57
C VAL A 183 16.67 -6.81 6.44
N ALA A 184 16.50 -6.09 5.33
CA ALA A 184 15.26 -5.42 4.99
C ALA A 184 14.69 -6.01 3.71
N MET A 185 13.37 -6.11 3.61
CA MET A 185 12.72 -6.69 2.43
C MET A 185 11.39 -5.98 2.13
N VAL A 186 10.97 -6.07 0.88
CA VAL A 186 9.63 -5.66 0.43
C VAL A 186 8.93 -6.92 -0.06
N ILE A 187 7.76 -7.20 0.50
CA ILE A 187 6.92 -8.33 0.10
C ILE A 187 5.53 -7.84 -0.28
N LEU A 188 4.89 -8.56 -1.19
CA LEU A 188 3.46 -8.50 -1.45
C LEU A 188 2.78 -9.68 -0.76
N LEU A 189 1.70 -9.43 -0.05
CA LEU A 189 0.85 -10.48 0.54
C LEU A 189 -0.62 -10.14 0.35
N PRO A 190 -1.50 -11.14 0.15
CA PRO A 190 -2.94 -10.94 0.12
C PRO A 190 -3.41 -10.16 1.35
N PHE A 191 -4.33 -9.19 1.19
CA PHE A 191 -4.76 -8.34 2.32
C PHE A 191 -5.44 -9.13 3.46
N ASN A 192 -5.93 -10.34 3.16
CA ASN A 192 -6.55 -11.26 4.12
C ASN A 192 -5.54 -12.24 4.77
N ALA A 193 -4.26 -12.22 4.36
CA ALA A 193 -3.23 -13.09 4.92
C ALA A 193 -2.92 -12.73 6.38
N ASP A 194 -2.63 -13.75 7.21
CA ASP A 194 -2.17 -13.53 8.59
C ASP A 194 -0.69 -13.15 8.59
N LEU A 195 -0.42 -11.89 8.27
CA LEU A 195 0.91 -11.30 8.17
C LEU A 195 1.76 -11.61 9.41
N LYS A 196 1.20 -11.45 10.62
CA LYS A 196 1.95 -11.66 11.85
C LYS A 196 2.37 -13.12 11.98
N LYS A 197 1.47 -14.06 11.69
CA LYS A 197 1.78 -15.49 11.73
C LYS A 197 2.85 -15.86 10.71
N ILE A 198 2.75 -15.35 9.48
CA ILE A 198 3.74 -15.60 8.42
C ILE A 198 5.14 -15.15 8.88
N ILE A 199 5.25 -13.92 9.39
CA ILE A 199 6.54 -13.39 9.84
C ILE A 199 7.13 -14.17 11.01
N ILE A 200 6.30 -14.54 11.99
CA ILE A 200 6.76 -15.37 13.12
C ILE A 200 7.27 -16.73 12.62
N GLN A 201 6.58 -17.35 11.66
CA GLN A 201 7.01 -18.63 11.10
C GLN A 201 8.35 -18.54 10.35
N ILE A 202 8.61 -17.44 9.65
CA ILE A 202 9.92 -17.20 9.02
C ILE A 202 11.02 -17.09 10.08
N ILE A 203 10.79 -16.32 11.15
CA ILE A 203 11.75 -16.14 12.24
C ILE A 203 12.01 -17.47 12.93
N ASP A 204 10.96 -18.22 13.27
CA ASP A 204 11.06 -19.52 13.95
C ASP A 204 11.83 -20.53 13.09
N ALA A 205 11.54 -20.60 11.78
CA ALA A 205 12.24 -21.48 10.86
C ALA A 205 13.74 -21.14 10.75
N CYS A 206 14.08 -19.86 10.65
CA CYS A 206 15.48 -19.42 10.65
C CYS A 206 16.19 -19.76 11.99
N ASN A 207 15.50 -19.53 13.10
CA ASN A 207 16.07 -19.73 14.44
C ASN A 207 16.28 -21.20 14.82
N GLN A 208 15.63 -22.15 14.14
CA GLN A 208 15.97 -23.58 14.27
C GLN A 208 17.42 -23.87 13.90
N TYR A 209 18.06 -23.03 13.08
CA TYR A 209 19.43 -23.20 12.60
C TYR A 209 20.42 -22.24 13.28
N GLY A 210 20.23 -21.98 14.58
CA GLY A 210 21.22 -21.28 15.41
C GLY A 210 20.73 -19.97 16.04
N SER A 211 19.42 -19.77 16.19
CA SER A 211 18.80 -18.67 16.95
C SER A 211 19.41 -17.29 16.69
N PHE A 212 19.65 -16.94 15.42
CA PHE A 212 20.39 -15.75 15.05
C PHE A 212 19.49 -14.54 14.72
N LEU A 213 18.19 -14.75 14.44
CA LEU A 213 17.22 -13.67 14.25
C LEU A 213 16.58 -13.27 15.57
N HIS A 214 16.38 -11.96 15.71
CA HIS A 214 15.65 -11.40 16.83
C HIS A 214 14.14 -11.61 16.68
N ASN A 215 13.48 -11.98 17.79
CA ASN A 215 12.03 -12.25 17.81
C ASN A 215 11.16 -11.01 17.54
N LYS A 216 11.73 -9.82 17.79
CA LYS A 216 11.13 -8.54 17.41
C LYS A 216 11.60 -8.14 16.01
N PHE A 217 10.67 -7.66 15.20
CA PHE A 217 10.90 -7.22 13.82
C PHE A 217 10.21 -5.87 13.58
N LEU A 218 10.60 -5.17 12.53
CA LEU A 218 9.87 -3.99 12.04
C LEU A 218 9.00 -4.38 10.86
N ILE A 219 7.82 -3.77 10.79
CA ILE A 219 6.92 -3.94 9.66
C ILE A 219 6.10 -2.67 9.43
N THR A 220 5.90 -2.28 8.17
CA THR A 220 5.07 -1.14 7.78
C THR A 220 4.58 -1.29 6.34
N ASN A 221 3.37 -0.81 6.05
CA ASN A 221 2.82 -0.65 4.70
C ASN A 221 2.71 0.82 4.27
N VAL A 222 3.35 1.73 5.03
CA VAL A 222 3.25 3.18 4.80
C VAL A 222 4.38 3.69 3.91
N LYS A 223 5.63 3.36 4.24
CA LYS A 223 6.80 3.77 3.46
C LYS A 223 7.97 2.85 3.73
N LYS A 224 8.94 2.84 2.81
CA LYS A 224 10.24 2.21 3.07
C LYS A 224 10.98 3.08 4.10
N LEU A 225 11.58 2.43 5.08
CA LEU A 225 12.36 3.14 6.10
C LEU A 225 13.80 3.32 5.60
N SER A 226 14.35 4.51 5.80
CA SER A 226 15.77 4.77 5.57
C SER A 226 16.63 4.03 6.59
N HIS A 227 17.92 3.85 6.27
CA HIS A 227 18.88 3.24 7.20
C HIS A 227 18.87 3.93 8.58
N ASN A 228 18.82 5.27 8.61
CA ASN A 228 18.81 6.05 9.85
C ASN A 228 17.54 5.80 10.68
N GLU A 229 16.37 5.75 10.04
CA GLU A 229 15.11 5.43 10.71
C GLU A 229 15.13 4.01 11.29
N ILE A 230 15.60 3.03 10.51
CA ILE A 230 15.73 1.64 10.96
C ILE A 230 16.62 1.58 12.20
N ILE A 231 17.83 2.14 12.15
CA ILE A 231 18.75 2.14 13.29
C ILE A 231 18.14 2.86 14.50
N HIS A 232 17.45 3.97 14.30
CA HIS A 232 16.75 4.67 15.38
C HIS A 232 15.70 3.78 16.04
N PHE A 233 14.87 3.11 15.25
CA PHE A 233 13.87 2.18 15.77
C PHE A 233 14.54 1.01 16.51
N LEU A 234 15.53 0.35 15.90
CA LEU A 234 16.25 -0.78 16.49
C LEU A 234 16.91 -0.42 17.84
N LYS A 235 17.54 0.76 17.96
CA LYS A 235 18.12 1.24 19.24
C LYS A 235 17.06 1.46 20.34
N LYS A 236 15.85 1.88 19.96
CA LYS A 236 14.74 2.03 20.90
C LYS A 236 14.20 0.67 21.37
N TYR A 237 14.28 -0.37 20.54
CA TYR A 237 13.92 -1.74 20.95
C TYR A 237 14.84 -2.29 22.03
N ASP A 238 16.14 -2.02 21.93
CA ASP A 238 17.14 -2.53 22.88
C ASP A 238 17.04 -1.85 24.26
N LYS A 239 16.60 -0.59 24.32
CA LYS A 239 16.40 0.14 25.58
C LYS A 239 15.13 -0.24 26.37
N ASN A 240 14.18 -0.92 25.73
CA ASN A 240 12.91 -1.33 26.34
C ASN A 240 12.93 -2.78 26.84
N GLU A 241 14.10 -3.43 26.87
CA GLU A 241 14.25 -4.71 27.57
C GLU A 241 14.51 -4.42 29.05
N PRO A 242 13.70 -4.95 29.98
CA PRO A 242 14.11 -4.95 31.38
C PRO A 242 15.44 -5.71 31.46
N GLN A 243 16.47 -5.03 31.93
CA GLN A 243 17.71 -5.69 32.35
C GLN A 243 17.35 -6.58 33.54
N GLY A 244 17.20 -7.88 33.29
CA GLY A 244 16.85 -8.89 34.28
C GLY A 244 17.55 -10.18 33.96
#